data_AF-J9FTY9-F1
#
_entry.id   AF-J9FTY9-F1
#
_cell.length_a   1.000
_cell.length_b   1.000
_cell.length_c   1.000
_cell.angle_alpha   90.00
_cell.angle_beta   90.00
_cell.angle_gamma   90.00
#
_symmetry.space_group_name_H-M   'P 1'
#
loop_
_entity.id
_entity.type
_entity.pdbx_description
1 polymer ?
#
loop_
_entity_poly.entity_id
_entity_poly.type
_entity_poly.pdbx_seq_one_letter_code
_entity_poly.pdbx_strand_id
1 'polypeptide(L)' 'EIYAVVLDTIRTIKILRRSPDPDKLRFIPINTEDYDEQEFDKSRIVNVFEVIGSISKFF' A
#
# COMPACT_ATOMS: atom_id res chain seq x y z
N GLU A 1 -6.98 3.93 6.12
CA GLU A 1 -6.12 3.02 6.88
C GLU A 1 -4.85 2.74 6.10
N ILE A 2 -3.75 2.50 6.82
CA ILE A 2 -2.42 2.20 6.28
C ILE A 2 -2.23 0.69 6.37
N TYR A 3 -1.71 0.08 5.32
CA TYR A 3 -1.49 -1.36 5.27
C TYR A 3 -0.06 -1.69 4.89
N ALA A 4 0.47 -2.73 5.52
CA ALA A 4 1.66 -3.43 5.05
C ALA A 4 1.22 -4.49 4.04
N VAL A 5 1.71 -4.38 2.80
CA VAL A 5 1.35 -5.26 1.70
C VAL A 5 2.58 -6.04 1.25
N VAL A 6 2.41 -7.36 1.16
CA VAL A 6 3.40 -8.28 0.60
C VAL A 6 2.96 -8.63 -0.81
N LEU A 7 3.68 -8.13 -1.80
CA LEU A 7 3.56 -8.55 -3.19
C LEU A 7 4.54 -9.70 -3.47
N ASP A 8 4.34 -10.37 -4.61
CA ASP A 8 5.23 -11.38 -5.17
C ASP A 8 6.70 -10.94 -5.25
N THR A 9 6.96 -9.68 -5.60
CA THR A 9 8.32 -9.16 -5.81
C THR A 9 8.81 -8.20 -4.75
N ILE A 10 7.91 -7.49 -4.04
CA ILE A 10 8.28 -6.42 -3.10
C ILE A 10 7.38 -6.40 -1.87
N ARG A 11 7.83 -5.75 -0.80
CA ARG A 11 7.03 -5.46 0.40
C ARG A 11 6.97 -3.95 0.60
N THR A 12 5.79 -3.42 0.91
CA THR A 12 5.58 -1.96 0.99
C THR A 12 4.54 -1.59 2.04
N ILE A 13 4.60 -0.35 2.53
CA ILE A 13 3.57 0.26 3.37
C ILE A 13 2.93 1.40 2.58
N LYS A 14 1.61 1.32 2.38
CA LYS A 14 0.83 2.29 1.60
C LYS A 14 -0.60 2.40 2.13
N ILE A 15 -1.28 3.49 1.76
CA ILE A 15 -2.72 3.61 1.93
C ILE A 15 -3.38 2.86 0.77
N LEU A 16 -4.29 1.93 1.07
CA LEU A 16 -5.03 1.21 0.03
C LEU A 16 -6.40 1.85 -0.23
N ARG A 17 -6.75 1.95 -1.51
CA ARG A 17 -8.06 2.39 -2.01
C ARG A 17 -8.59 1.42 -3.06
N ARG A 18 -9.93 1.40 -3.20
CA ARG A 18 -10.59 0.66 -4.28
C ARG A 18 -10.24 1.33 -5.61
N SER A 19 -9.89 0.52 -6.60
CA SER A 19 -9.83 0.96 -7.99
C SER A 19 -11.24 0.96 -8.61
N PRO A 20 -11.51 1.76 -9.66
CA PRO A 20 -12.64 1.53 -10.55
C PRO A 20 -12.64 0.12 -11.16
N ASP A 21 -11.47 -0.46 -11.37
CA ASP A 21 -11.30 -1.87 -11.74
C ASP A 21 -11.44 -2.75 -10.49
N PRO A 22 -12.45 -3.64 -10.42
CA PRO A 22 -12.69 -4.45 -9.24
C PRO A 22 -11.58 -5.45 -8.95
N ASP A 23 -10.71 -5.78 -9.91
CA ASP A 23 -9.62 -6.74 -9.72
C ASP A 23 -8.31 -6.07 -9.27
N LYS A 24 -8.33 -4.75 -9.09
CA LYS A 24 -7.17 -3.96 -8.72
C LYS A 24 -7.37 -3.16 -7.44
N LEU A 25 -6.25 -2.74 -6.87
CA LEU A 25 -6.19 -1.83 -5.73
C LEU A 25 -5.25 -0.67 -6.05
N ARG A 26 -5.64 0.53 -5.60
CA ARG A 26 -4.83 1.74 -5.68
C ARG A 26 -3.99 1.87 -4.42
N PHE A 27 -2.70 2.08 -4.62
CA PHE A 27 -1.68 2.29 -3.62
C PHE A 27 -1.36 3.78 -3.61
N ILE A 28 -1.92 4.49 -2.63
CA ILE A 28 -1.75 5.93 -2.49
C ILE A 28 -0.52 6.19 -1.62
N PRO A 29 0.47 6.94 -2.11
CA PRO A 29 1.61 7.36 -1.29
C PRO A 29 1.17 8.37 -0.24
N ILE A 30 1.90 8.43 0.87
CA ILE A 30 1.67 9.47 1.89
C ILE A 30 2.21 10.82 1.38
N ASN A 31 3.32 10.79 0.63
CA ASN A 31 3.89 11.96 -0.02
C ASN A 31 3.36 12.06 -1.46
N THR A 32 2.20 12.69 -1.64
CA THR A 32 1.53 12.82 -2.95
C THR A 32 2.09 13.95 -3.81
N GLU A 33 2.98 14.80 -3.28
CA GLU A 33 3.62 15.86 -4.06
C GLU A 33 4.74 15.29 -4.94
N ASP A 34 5.49 14.30 -4.42
CA ASP A 34 6.65 13.73 -5.12
C ASP A 34 6.37 12.36 -5.76
N TYR A 35 5.24 11.73 -5.44
CA TYR A 35 4.95 10.37 -5.90
C TYR A 35 3.52 10.23 -6.42
N ASP A 36 3.43 9.59 -7.59
CA ASP A 36 2.18 9.20 -8.20
C ASP A 36 1.54 8.01 -7.48
N GLU A 37 0.22 7.93 -7.58
CA GLU A 37 -0.53 6.75 -7.22
C GLU A 37 -0.22 5.58 -8.17
N GLN A 38 -0.20 4.37 -7.61
CA GLN A 38 0.03 3.16 -8.39
C GLN A 38 -1.13 2.21 -8.25
N GLU A 39 -1.37 1.41 -9.29
CA GLU A 39 -2.45 0.44 -9.30
C GLU A 39 -1.89 -0.97 -9.52
N PHE A 40 -2.26 -1.89 -8.63
CA PHE A 40 -1.78 -3.27 -8.67
C PHE A 40 -2.94 -4.25 -8.71
N ASP A 41 -2.73 -5.32 -9.45
CA ASP A 41 -3.63 -6.47 -9.50
C ASP A 41 -3.65 -7.21 -8.17
N LYS A 42 -4.84 -7.58 -7.71
CA LYS A 42 -5.02 -8.31 -6.44
C LYS A 42 -4.33 -9.67 -6.46
N SER A 43 -4.19 -10.30 -7.62
CA SER A 43 -3.50 -11.59 -7.77
C SER A 43 -2.03 -11.54 -7.37
N ARG A 44 -1.41 -10.35 -7.39
CA ARG A 44 -0.01 -10.15 -6.98
C ARG A 44 0.15 -10.03 -5.47
N ILE A 45 -0.94 -9.84 -4.74
CA ILE A 45 -0.94 -9.66 -3.29
C ILE A 45 -0.92 -11.03 -2.61
N VAL A 46 0.16 -11.31 -1.92
CA VAL A 46 0.33 -12.54 -1.13
C VAL A 46 -0.32 -12.37 0.24
N ASN A 47 -0.11 -11.22 0.90
CA ASN A 47 -0.68 -10.92 2.21
C ASN A 47 -0.91 -9.41 2.41
N VAL A 48 -1.88 -9.07 3.26
CA VAL A 48 -2.19 -7.70 3.69
C VAL A 48 -2.33 -7.68 5.21
N PHE A 49 -1.68 -6.71 5.86
CA PHE A 49 -1.77 -6.49 7.30
C PHE A 49 -2.14 -5.05 7.59
N GLU A 50 -3.07 -4.84 8.51
CA GLU A 50 -3.39 -3.51 9.02
C GLU A 50 -2.26 -2.97 9.90
N VAL A 51 -1.85 -1.72 9.65
CA VAL A 51 -0.85 -1.05 10.48
C VAL A 51 -1.57 -0.33 11.62
N ILE A 52 -1.42 -0.86 12.83
CA ILE A 52 -2.05 -0.33 14.05
C ILE A 52 -1.23 0.76 14.76
N GLY A 53 0.01 0.97 14.35
CA GLY A 53 0.90 1.95 14.96
C GLY A 53 2.28 1.96 14.32
N SER A 54 3.06 2.99 14.64
CA SER A 54 4.44 3.14 14.20
C SER A 54 5.30 3.64 15.34
N ILE A 55 6.50 3.08 15.48
CA ILE A 55 7.51 3.56 16.43
C ILE A 55 8.61 4.21 15.62
N SER A 56 8.73 5.53 15.77
CA SER A 56 9.83 6.31 15.18
C SER A 56 10.82 6.65 16.28
N LYS A 57 12.09 6.37 16.06
CA LYS A 57 13.15 6.75 17.00
C LYS A 57 13.69 8.11 16.53
N PHE A 58 13.53 9.13 17.36
CA PHE A 58 14.01 10.49 17.14
C PHE A 58 15.37 10.63 17.85
N PHE A 59 16.47 10.56 17.10
CA PHE A 59 17.83 10.72 17.61
C PHE A 59 18.66 11.50 16.61
#